data_AF-A0A935J8N5-F1
#
_entry.id   AF-A0A935J8N5-F1
#
_cell.length_a   1.000
_cell.length_b   1.000
_cell.length_c   1.000
_cell.angle_alpha   90.00
_cell.angle_beta   90.00
_cell.angle_gamma   90.00
#
_symmetry.space_group_name_H-M   'P 1'
#
loop_
_entity.id
_entity.type
_entity.pdbx_description
1 polymer ?
#
loop_
_entity_poly.entity_id
_entity_poly.type
_entity_poly.pdbx_seq_one_letter_code
_entity_poly.pdbx_strand_id
1 'polypeptide(L)' 'MTKLKNIHPGEILAEDFLIPFNITAYKLAKDIEIPQTRISEILKGNRRITADTALRLSKYFGNSAKL' A
#
# COMPACT_ATOMS: atom_id res chain seq x y z
N MET A 1 13.36 2.14 27.01
CA MET A 1 12.96 2.51 25.63
C MET A 1 11.55 2.01 25.39
N THR A 2 10.59 2.90 25.17
CA THR A 2 9.22 2.53 24.80
C THR A 2 9.24 1.90 23.41
N LYS A 3 8.75 0.66 23.30
CA LYS A 3 8.74 -0.08 22.04
C LYS A 3 7.71 0.58 21.12
N LEU A 4 8.16 1.15 20.00
CA LEU A 4 7.26 1.70 18.97
C LEU A 4 6.32 0.60 18.48
N LYS A 5 5.04 0.93 18.32
CA LYS A 5 4.05 0.02 17.75
C LYS A 5 4.52 -0.35 16.34
N ASN A 6 4.62 -1.65 16.06
CA ASN A 6 5.04 -2.12 14.75
C ASN A 6 3.85 -1.97 13.79
N ILE A 7 3.81 -0.87 13.04
CA ILE A 7 2.71 -0.56 12.12
C ILE A 7 2.87 -1.42 10.87
N HIS A 8 1.79 -2.09 10.46
CA HIS A 8 1.83 -2.87 9.23
C HIS A 8 1.83 -1.94 8.00
N PRO A 9 2.62 -2.20 6.95
CA PRO A 9 2.62 -1.37 5.74
C PRO A 9 1.25 -1.19 5.08
N GLY A 10 0.33 -2.11 5.30
CA GLY A 10 -1.07 -2.01 4.86
C GLY A 10 -1.87 -0.93 5.57
N GLU A 11 -1.59 -0.67 6.85
CA GLU A 11 -2.20 0.43 7.61
C GLU A 11 -1.71 1.77 7.03
N ILE A 12 -0.40 1.88 6.76
CA ILE A 12 0.19 3.04 6.07
C ILE A 12 -0.42 3.23 4.68
N LEU A 13 -0.53 2.17 3.88
CA LEU A 13 -1.14 2.25 2.55
C LEU A 13 -2.59 2.75 2.60
N ALA A 14 -3.36 2.34 3.61
CA ALA A 14 -4.73 2.80 3.80
C ALA A 14 -4.80 4.28 4.19
N GLU A 15 -4.14 4.64 5.29
CA GLU A 15 -4.28 5.94 5.96
C GLU A 15 -3.55 7.07 5.22
N ASP A 16 -2.37 6.80 4.65
CA ASP A 16 -1.54 7.85 4.04
C ASP A 16 -1.79 8.01 2.54
N PHE A 17 -2.40 7.02 1.89
CA PHE A 17 -2.57 7.01 0.44
C PHE A 17 -4.04 6.79 0.01
N LEU A 18 -4.64 5.65 0.33
CA LEU A 18 -5.96 5.32 -0.20
C LEU A 18 -7.06 6.26 0.28
N ILE A 19 -7.13 6.53 1.59
CA ILE A 19 -8.14 7.41 2.17
C ILE A 19 -7.96 8.86 1.69
N PRO A 20 -6.76 9.49 1.75
CA PRO A 20 -6.58 10.87 1.31
C PRO A 20 -6.82 11.08 -0.19
N PHE A 21 -6.50 10.09 -1.02
CA PHE A 21 -6.72 10.17 -2.47
C PHE A 21 -8.10 9.67 -2.92
N ASN A 22 -8.95 9.23 -1.99
CA ASN A 22 -10.26 8.62 -2.27
C ASN A 22 -10.18 7.45 -3.29
N ILE A 23 -9.16 6.60 -3.13
CA ILE A 23 -8.88 5.46 -4.01
C ILE A 23 -9.34 4.18 -3.34
N THR A 24 -10.16 3.40 -4.04
CA THR A 24 -10.58 2.08 -3.55
C THR A 24 -9.50 1.04 -3.76
N ALA A 25 -9.47 0.00 -2.91
CA ALA A 25 -8.59 -1.16 -3.10
C ALA A 25 -8.74 -1.81 -4.49
N TYR A 26 -9.97 -1.84 -5.02
CA TYR A 26 -10.24 -2.32 -6.38
C TYR A 26 -9.60 -1.42 -7.45
N LYS A 27 -9.76 -0.10 -7.32
CA LYS A 27 -9.18 0.87 -8.26
C LYS A 27 -7.65 0.78 -8.26
N LEU A 28 -7.02 0.76 -7.08
CA LEU A 28 -5.57 0.56 -6.97
C LEU A 28 -5.13 -0.74 -7.65
N ALA A 29 -5.78 -1.86 -7.31
CA ALA A 29 -5.42 -3.16 -7.87
C ALA A 29 -5.52 -3.21 -9.39
N LYS A 30 -6.58 -2.60 -9.95
CA LYS A 30 -6.79 -2.48 -11.39
C LYS A 30 -5.71 -1.61 -12.05
N ASP A 31 -5.41 -0.47 -11.45
CA ASP A 31 -4.46 0.49 -12.04
C ASP A 31 -3.01 -0.01 -12.00
N ILE A 32 -2.64 -0.80 -10.99
CA ILE A 32 -1.29 -1.38 -10.89
C ILE A 32 -1.20 -2.83 -11.39
N GLU A 33 -2.27 -3.33 -12.02
CA GLU A 33 -2.35 -4.64 -12.67
C GLU A 33 -2.00 -5.82 -11.75
N ILE A 34 -2.57 -5.84 -10.55
CA ILE A 34 -2.45 -6.98 -9.62
C ILE A 34 -3.82 -7.48 -9.16
N PRO A 35 -3.94 -8.73 -8.69
CA PRO A 35 -5.19 -9.23 -8.13
C PRO A 35 -5.66 -8.37 -6.95
N GLN A 36 -6.94 -8.00 -6.92
CA GLN A 36 -7.53 -7.23 -5.81
C GLN A 36 -7.32 -7.91 -4.46
N THR A 37 -7.38 -9.25 -4.41
CA THR A 37 -7.11 -10.03 -3.20
C THR A 37 -5.73 -9.74 -2.62
N ARG A 38 -4.73 -9.44 -3.46
CA ARG A 38 -3.39 -9.06 -3.00
C ARG A 38 -3.43 -7.75 -2.22
N ILE A 39 -4.11 -6.72 -2.74
CA ILE A 39 -4.26 -5.44 -2.03
C ILE A 39 -5.07 -5.64 -0.74
N SER A 40 -6.20 -6.33 -0.81
CA SER A 40 -7.04 -6.56 0.38
C SER A 40 -6.28 -7.26 1.51
N GLU A 41 -5.46 -8.27 1.22
CA GLU A 41 -4.67 -8.96 2.24
C GLU A 41 -3.51 -8.10 2.78
N ILE A 42 -2.94 -7.21 1.96
CA ILE A 42 -1.96 -6.23 2.43
C ILE A 42 -2.62 -5.27 3.42
N LEU A 43 -3.77 -4.68 3.06
CA LEU A 43 -4.51 -3.73 3.90
C LEU A 43 -4.95 -4.36 5.24
N LYS A 44 -5.31 -5.65 5.23
CA LYS A 44 -5.67 -6.39 6.46
C LYS A 44 -4.50 -6.80 7.35
N GLY A 45 -3.25 -6.62 6.90
CA GLY A 45 -2.10 -7.08 7.67
C GLY A 45 -1.71 -8.55 7.46
N ASN A 46 -2.39 -9.25 6.57
CA ASN A 46 -2.19 -10.68 6.32
C ASN A 46 -1.09 -10.96 5.29
N ARG A 47 -0.66 -9.94 4.55
CA ARG A 47 0.32 -10.08 3.47
C ARG A 47 1.35 -8.96 3.49
N ARG A 48 2.62 -9.35 3.37
CA ARG A 48 3.75 -8.42 3.19
C ARG A 48 3.75 -7.81 1.78
N ILE A 49 4.32 -6.62 1.64
CA ILE A 49 4.58 -5.98 0.35
C ILE A 49 5.85 -6.62 -0.26
N THR A 50 5.73 -7.16 -1.47
CA THR A 50 6.88 -7.67 -2.24
C THR A 50 7.61 -6.55 -2.97
N ALA A 51 8.85 -6.78 -3.42
CA ALA A 51 9.59 -5.79 -4.21
C ALA A 51 8.83 -5.34 -5.48
N ASP A 52 8.26 -6.28 -6.24
CA ASP A 52 7.38 -5.96 -7.40
C ASP A 52 6.20 -5.06 -7.00
N THR A 53 5.52 -5.38 -5.90
CA THR A 53 4.39 -4.57 -5.42
C THR A 53 4.86 -3.19 -4.99
N ALA A 54 6.00 -3.06 -4.31
CA ALA A 54 6.56 -1.79 -3.91
C ALA A 54 6.91 -0.89 -5.12
N LEU A 55 7.52 -1.45 -6.17
CA LEU A 55 7.82 -0.72 -7.40
C LEU A 55 6.54 -0.23 -8.09
N ARG A 56 5.50 -1.06 -8.14
CA ARG A 56 4.19 -0.69 -8.68
C ARG A 56 3.52 0.43 -7.87
N LEU A 57 3.53 0.34 -6.55
CA LEU A 57 3.00 1.37 -5.66
C LEU A 57 3.77 2.69 -5.81
N SER A 58 5.11 2.62 -5.87
CA SER A 58 5.96 3.80 -6.06
C SER A 58 5.64 4.52 -7.38
N LYS A 59 5.48 3.77 -8.48
CA LYS A 59 5.07 4.33 -9.77
C LYS A 59 3.67 4.95 -9.71
N TYR A 60 2.73 4.28 -9.06
CA TYR A 60 1.33 4.73 -9.01
C TYR A 60 1.12 6.01 -8.20
N PHE A 61 1.71 6.07 -7.01
CA PHE A 61 1.59 7.24 -6.12
C PHE A 61 2.62 8.33 -6.41
N GLY A 62 3.45 8.17 -7.43
CA GLY A 62 4.52 9.11 -7.75
C GLY A 62 5.58 9.22 -6.65
N ASN A 63 5.72 8.19 -5.81
CA ASN A 63 6.69 8.16 -4.72
C ASN A 63 8.10 7.85 -5.28
N SER A 64 8.60 8.72 -6.16
CA SER A 64 10.03 9.01 -6.16
C SER A 64 10.31 9.66 -4.82
N ALA A 65 11.21 9.08 -4.03
CA ALA A 65 11.70 9.69 -2.80
C ALA A 65 11.86 11.20 -3.03
N LYS A 66 11.22 12.02 -2.18
CA LYS A 66 11.57 13.45 -2.12
C LYS A 66 13.09 13.52 -1.99
N LEU A 67 13.76 13.97 -3.04
CA LEU A 67 15.08 14.59 -2.96
C LEU A 67 14.93 15.92 -2.23
#